data_AF-A0A0M9DM89-F1
#
_entry.id   AF-A0A0M9DM89-F1
#
_cell.length_a   1.000
_cell.length_b   1.000
_cell.length_c   1.000
_cell.angle_alpha   90.00
_cell.angle_beta   90.00
_cell.angle_gamma   90.00
#
_symmetry.space_group_name_H-M   'P 1'
#
loop_
_entity.id
_entity.type
_entity.pdbx_description
1 polymer ?
#
loop_
_entity_poly.entity_id
_entity_poly.type
_entity_poly.pdbx_seq_one_letter_code
_entity_poly.pdbx_strand_id
1 'polypeptide(L)'
;MKKSLIILLFLILGCKQLPNYILSKENPEINKTRKAVLLSAFFGLDNAMPQKSMGIWNKAPGKDGMPLVFSHEIDPATLNSNVFQITTQKGDKLNVAFATFKPAIEAFELRTILLIGEFGNAPDNKPKEVEIISDLKTRDGQNLKGQKIKVTPLKDGPFISYAEYFSFDQDYPYSEKGRGCDCPKTETETVVRTVWAGGIRATNGKELGEKELTSFTITLIQNSDTLKVHPFHIADLDDNDNNIDLCIKVKGTPILVETKENTAIDPRGDHNPITKKEIIGRWK
;
A
#
# COMPACT_ATOMS: atom_id res chain seq x y z
N MET A 1 -26.90 40.85 -45.98
CA MET A 1 -27.05 39.82 -44.92
C MET A 1 -26.00 38.73 -45.13
N LYS A 2 -24.91 38.73 -44.35
CA LYS A 2 -24.04 37.57 -44.16
C LYS A 2 -23.66 37.57 -42.67
N LYS A 3 -24.27 36.67 -41.89
CA LYS A 3 -23.91 36.43 -40.50
C LYS A 3 -22.70 35.49 -40.53
N SER A 4 -21.52 36.00 -40.16
CA SER A 4 -20.36 35.14 -39.87
C SER A 4 -20.59 34.46 -38.52
N LEU A 5 -20.69 33.14 -38.55
CA LEU A 5 -20.75 32.27 -37.38
C LEU A 5 -19.31 32.02 -36.92
N ILE A 6 -18.92 32.61 -35.79
CA ILE A 6 -17.64 32.31 -35.13
C ILE A 6 -17.82 31.01 -34.34
N ILE A 7 -17.21 29.92 -34.81
CA ILE A 7 -17.13 28.66 -34.07
C ILE A 7 -15.95 28.79 -33.11
N LEU A 8 -16.22 28.92 -31.82
CA LEU A 8 -15.21 28.89 -30.77
C LEU A 8 -14.85 27.42 -30.50
N LEU A 9 -13.69 27.00 -30.98
CA LEU A 9 -13.15 25.66 -30.73
C LEU A 9 -12.61 25.62 -29.28
N PHE A 10 -13.39 25.08 -28.34
CA PHE A 10 -12.91 24.80 -27.00
C PHE A 10 -11.92 23.62 -27.06
N LEU A 11 -10.63 23.93 -27.06
CA LEU A 11 -9.57 22.97 -26.76
C LEU A 11 -9.71 22.57 -25.29
N ILE A 12 -10.33 21.43 -25.04
CA ILE A 12 -10.35 20.78 -23.73
C ILE A 12 -8.94 20.21 -23.50
N LEU A 13 -8.02 21.05 -23.06
CA LEU A 13 -6.79 20.59 -22.41
C LEU A 13 -7.23 19.91 -21.11
N GLY A 14 -7.45 18.60 -21.18
CA GLY A 14 -7.67 17.76 -20.02
C GLY A 14 -6.42 17.80 -19.14
N CYS A 15 -6.31 18.79 -18.26
CA CYS A 15 -5.47 18.68 -17.08
C CYS A 15 -5.95 17.43 -16.35
N LYS A 16 -5.17 16.34 -16.43
CA LYS A 16 -5.30 15.21 -15.51
C LYS A 16 -5.02 15.79 -14.12
N GLN A 17 -6.07 16.23 -13.44
CA GLN A 17 -5.97 16.70 -12.08
C GLN A 17 -5.56 15.47 -11.27
N LEU A 18 -4.26 15.41 -10.93
CA LEU A 18 -3.75 14.41 -10.03
C LEU A 18 -4.62 14.46 -8.75
N PRO A 19 -4.99 13.32 -8.15
CA PRO A 19 -5.59 13.31 -6.82
C PRO A 19 -4.80 14.23 -5.90
N ASN A 20 -5.46 14.91 -4.95
CA ASN A 20 -4.77 15.64 -3.89
C ASN A 20 -4.05 14.61 -2.99
N TYR A 21 -2.82 14.26 -3.37
CA TYR A 21 -1.93 13.46 -2.53
C TYR A 21 -1.44 14.32 -1.38
N ILE A 22 -1.53 13.82 -0.15
CA ILE A 22 -0.98 14.51 1.01
C ILE A 22 0.50 14.11 1.09
N LEU A 23 1.32 14.78 0.27
CA LEU A 23 2.76 14.57 0.32
C LEU A 23 3.31 15.16 1.62
N SER A 24 4.09 14.37 2.35
CA SER A 24 4.94 14.90 3.41
C SER A 24 5.90 15.94 2.80
N LYS A 25 6.05 17.09 3.49
CA LYS A 25 6.95 18.18 3.06
C LYS A 25 8.39 17.68 2.92
N GLU A 26 8.79 16.79 3.82
CA GLU A 26 10.07 16.09 3.76
C GLU A 26 9.83 14.63 3.36
N ASN A 27 10.70 14.07 2.53
CA ASN A 27 10.77 12.64 2.29
C ASN A 27 11.91 12.11 3.17
N PRO A 28 11.63 11.55 4.36
CA PRO A 28 12.66 11.11 5.30
C PRO A 28 13.59 10.12 4.59
N GLU A 29 14.88 10.38 4.65
CA GLU A 29 15.84 9.55 3.92
C GLU A 29 15.90 8.15 4.54
N ILE A 30 15.25 7.19 3.89
CA ILE A 30 15.52 5.77 4.16
C ILE A 30 16.88 5.46 3.57
N ASN A 31 17.94 5.63 4.36
CA ASN A 31 19.33 5.30 4.04
C ASN A 31 19.67 5.42 2.54
N LYS A 32 20.29 6.52 2.09
CA LYS A 32 20.61 6.80 0.65
C LYS A 32 21.19 5.66 -0.19
N THR A 33 21.81 4.66 0.46
CA THR A 33 22.40 3.49 -0.20
C THR A 33 21.43 2.32 -0.40
N ARG A 34 20.23 2.37 0.19
CA ARG A 34 19.20 1.34 0.07
C ARG A 34 18.58 1.40 -1.32
N LYS A 35 18.74 0.32 -2.08
CA LYS A 35 18.13 0.19 -3.40
C LYS A 35 16.61 0.09 -3.28
N ALA A 36 15.90 0.78 -4.17
CA ALA A 36 14.47 0.65 -4.31
C ALA A 36 14.07 -0.68 -4.94
N VAL A 37 13.05 -1.33 -4.35
CA VAL A 37 12.60 -2.67 -4.74
C VAL A 37 11.07 -2.74 -4.72
N LEU A 38 10.48 -3.40 -5.73
CA LEU A 38 9.10 -3.89 -5.71
C LEU A 38 9.03 -5.11 -4.77
N LEU A 39 8.29 -5.00 -3.67
CA LEU A 39 8.28 -5.97 -2.56
C LEU A 39 7.19 -7.02 -2.69
N SER A 40 6.02 -6.64 -3.23
CA SER A 40 4.94 -7.59 -3.51
C SER A 40 4.03 -7.10 -4.64
N ALA A 41 3.38 -8.05 -5.29
CA ALA A 41 2.19 -7.84 -6.11
C ALA A 41 1.19 -8.93 -5.72
N PHE A 42 -0.01 -8.54 -5.29
CA PHE A 42 -1.03 -9.48 -4.83
C PHE A 42 -2.24 -9.44 -5.74
N PHE A 43 -2.58 -10.58 -6.37
CA PHE A 43 -3.83 -10.69 -7.10
C PHE A 43 -4.95 -10.86 -6.07
N GLY A 44 -5.46 -9.74 -5.56
CA GLY A 44 -6.38 -9.71 -4.43
C GLY A 44 -7.86 -9.69 -4.82
N LEU A 45 -8.18 -9.30 -6.06
CA LEU A 45 -9.54 -9.37 -6.60
C LEU A 45 -9.51 -9.84 -8.05
N ASP A 46 -10.35 -10.82 -8.35
CA ASP A 46 -10.55 -11.44 -9.67
C ASP A 46 -11.99 -11.17 -10.10
N ASN A 47 -12.16 -10.25 -11.05
CA ASN A 47 -13.46 -9.71 -11.50
C ASN A 47 -14.37 -9.25 -10.35
N ALA A 48 -13.79 -8.81 -9.23
CA ALA A 48 -14.47 -8.65 -7.96
C ALA A 48 -14.32 -7.26 -7.33
N MET A 49 -13.77 -6.28 -8.06
CA MET A 49 -13.76 -4.89 -7.61
C MET A 49 -15.20 -4.42 -7.29
N PRO A 50 -15.47 -3.92 -6.08
CA PRO A 50 -16.82 -3.68 -5.61
C PRO A 50 -17.42 -2.43 -6.26
N GLN A 51 -18.75 -2.26 -6.22
CA GLN A 51 -19.41 -1.08 -6.80
C GLN A 51 -18.91 0.26 -6.22
N LYS A 52 -18.50 0.27 -4.93
CA LYS A 52 -17.89 1.46 -4.30
C LYS A 52 -16.58 1.91 -4.96
N SER A 53 -15.91 1.04 -5.72
CA SER A 53 -14.67 1.37 -6.45
C SER A 53 -14.88 2.38 -7.59
N MET A 54 -16.13 2.70 -7.97
CA MET A 54 -16.42 3.83 -8.87
C MET A 54 -15.85 5.16 -8.36
N GLY A 55 -15.71 5.34 -7.04
CA GLY A 55 -15.07 6.51 -6.44
C GLY A 55 -13.56 6.60 -6.68
N ILE A 56 -12.93 5.50 -7.09
CA ILE A 56 -11.52 5.43 -7.49
C ILE A 56 -11.42 5.59 -9.01
N TRP A 57 -12.13 4.73 -9.76
CA TRP A 57 -12.22 4.78 -11.21
C TRP A 57 -13.60 4.27 -11.63
N ASN A 58 -14.31 5.04 -12.45
CA ASN A 58 -15.70 4.75 -12.83
C ASN A 58 -15.89 3.39 -13.53
N LYS A 59 -14.84 2.83 -14.15
CA LYS A 59 -14.86 1.50 -14.79
C LYS A 59 -14.27 0.38 -13.91
N ALA A 60 -13.91 0.68 -12.66
CA ALA A 60 -13.35 -0.30 -11.74
C ALA A 60 -14.30 -1.44 -11.35
N PRO A 61 -15.62 -1.24 -11.16
CA PRO A 61 -16.48 -2.34 -10.73
C PRO A 61 -16.41 -3.56 -11.65
N GLY A 62 -16.31 -4.74 -11.05
CA GLY A 62 -16.20 -6.02 -11.76
C GLY A 62 -14.84 -6.26 -12.44
N LYS A 63 -13.85 -5.40 -12.24
CA LYS A 63 -12.46 -5.60 -12.69
C LYS A 63 -11.64 -6.33 -11.64
N ASP A 64 -10.42 -6.67 -12.03
CA ASP A 64 -9.39 -7.14 -11.14
C ASP A 64 -8.80 -5.99 -10.30
N GLY A 65 -8.35 -6.33 -9.10
CA GLY A 65 -7.63 -5.44 -8.21
C GLY A 65 -6.32 -6.08 -7.78
N MET A 66 -5.19 -5.40 -8.07
CA MET A 66 -3.86 -5.89 -7.76
C MET A 66 -3.02 -4.79 -7.09
N PRO A 67 -2.97 -4.75 -5.75
CA PRO A 67 -2.03 -3.89 -5.03
C PRO A 67 -0.58 -4.36 -5.19
N LEU A 68 0.30 -3.38 -5.38
CA LEU A 68 1.76 -3.50 -5.44
C LEU A 68 2.35 -2.70 -4.28
N VAL A 69 3.25 -3.30 -3.50
CA VAL A 69 3.93 -2.63 -2.39
C VAL A 69 5.41 -2.41 -2.75
N PHE A 70 5.90 -1.20 -2.54
CA PHE A 70 7.27 -0.79 -2.83
C PHE A 70 8.07 -0.47 -1.56
N SER A 71 9.38 -0.65 -1.64
CA SER A 71 10.29 -0.35 -0.52
C SER A 71 10.50 1.13 -0.26
N HIS A 72 10.10 2.00 -1.20
CA HIS A 72 10.18 3.46 -1.15
C HIS A 72 8.85 4.04 -1.63
N GLU A 73 8.53 5.26 -1.17
CA GLU A 73 7.44 6.01 -1.77
C GLU A 73 7.74 6.32 -3.24
N ILE A 74 6.71 6.24 -4.07
CA ILE A 74 6.77 6.47 -5.50
C ILE A 74 6.46 7.93 -5.79
N ASP A 75 7.21 8.53 -6.71
CA ASP A 75 6.92 9.86 -7.24
C ASP A 75 5.63 9.81 -8.08
N PRO A 76 4.55 10.49 -7.64
CA PRO A 76 3.28 10.45 -8.35
C PRO A 76 3.33 11.02 -9.76
N ALA A 77 4.31 11.89 -10.07
CA ALA A 77 4.48 12.43 -11.42
C ALA A 77 4.91 11.37 -12.44
N THR A 78 5.49 10.25 -11.98
CA THR A 78 5.93 9.15 -12.84
C THR A 78 4.91 8.02 -12.94
N LEU A 79 3.83 8.04 -12.14
CA LEU A 79 2.83 6.99 -12.15
C LEU A 79 1.92 7.08 -13.40
N ASN A 80 1.94 6.01 -14.19
CA ASN A 80 1.02 5.78 -15.30
C ASN A 80 0.74 4.28 -15.41
N SER A 81 -0.46 3.87 -15.84
CA SER A 81 -0.76 2.44 -15.99
C SER A 81 0.14 1.74 -17.04
N ASN A 82 0.58 2.45 -18.07
CA ASN A 82 1.46 1.93 -19.13
C ASN A 82 2.89 1.61 -18.65
N VAL A 83 3.26 1.97 -17.42
CA VAL A 83 4.58 1.56 -16.86
C VAL A 83 4.59 0.10 -16.44
N PHE A 84 3.43 -0.54 -16.33
CA PHE A 84 3.29 -1.92 -15.87
C PHE A 84 2.83 -2.84 -17.01
N GLN A 85 3.35 -4.06 -17.00
CA GLN A 85 2.88 -5.15 -17.83
C GLN A 85 2.66 -6.40 -16.97
N ILE A 86 1.54 -7.08 -17.20
CA ILE A 86 1.21 -8.33 -16.52
C ILE A 86 1.48 -9.49 -17.46
N THR A 87 2.07 -10.57 -16.93
CA THR A 87 2.21 -11.85 -17.64
C THR A 87 1.35 -12.90 -16.96
N THR A 88 0.47 -13.55 -17.72
CA THR A 88 -0.39 -14.62 -17.21
C THR A 88 0.35 -15.96 -17.11
N GLN A 89 -0.28 -16.97 -16.51
CA GLN A 89 0.27 -18.33 -16.48
C GLN A 89 0.46 -18.95 -17.87
N LYS A 90 -0.42 -18.65 -18.83
CA LYS A 90 -0.32 -19.10 -20.23
C LYS A 90 0.63 -18.26 -21.08
N GLY A 91 1.19 -17.18 -20.51
CA GLY A 91 2.21 -16.34 -21.15
C GLY A 91 1.66 -15.11 -21.87
N ASP A 92 0.37 -14.81 -21.74
CA ASP A 92 -0.23 -13.62 -22.32
C ASP A 92 0.35 -12.36 -21.65
N LYS A 93 0.60 -11.34 -22.45
CA LYS A 93 1.04 -10.02 -22.00
C LYS A 93 -0.15 -9.07 -21.97
N LEU A 94 -0.55 -8.66 -20.78
CA LEU A 94 -1.72 -7.82 -20.56
C LEU A 94 -1.30 -6.42 -20.11
N ASN A 95 -1.99 -5.41 -20.65
CA ASN A 95 -1.80 -4.02 -20.29
C ASN A 95 -2.63 -3.66 -19.07
N VAL A 96 -2.11 -2.78 -18.21
CA VAL A 96 -2.87 -2.24 -17.08
C VAL A 96 -3.77 -1.10 -17.55
N ALA A 97 -5.06 -1.19 -17.19
CA ALA A 97 -6.05 -0.19 -17.60
C ALA A 97 -6.01 1.07 -16.72
N PHE A 98 -5.74 0.92 -15.42
CA PHE A 98 -5.67 2.01 -14.48
C PHE A 98 -4.69 1.72 -13.34
N ALA A 99 -3.98 2.75 -12.86
CA ALA A 99 -3.06 2.67 -11.73
C ALA A 99 -3.27 3.88 -10.82
N THR A 100 -3.27 3.67 -9.51
CA THR A 100 -3.55 4.73 -8.52
C THR A 100 -2.92 4.41 -7.18
N PHE A 101 -2.65 5.45 -6.38
CA PHE A 101 -2.31 5.29 -4.96
C PHE A 101 -3.56 5.08 -4.09
N LYS A 102 -4.75 5.46 -4.57
CA LYS A 102 -5.96 5.34 -3.75
C LYS A 102 -6.21 3.88 -3.31
N PRO A 103 -6.58 3.66 -2.04
CA PRO A 103 -6.83 4.69 -1.01
C PRO A 103 -5.61 5.20 -0.23
N ALA A 104 -4.44 4.58 -0.32
CA ALA A 104 -3.18 4.97 0.34
C ALA A 104 -2.57 6.30 -0.19
N ILE A 105 -3.19 7.43 0.19
CA ILE A 105 -2.84 8.78 -0.29
C ILE A 105 -2.34 9.71 0.79
N GLU A 106 -2.23 9.22 2.03
CA GLU A 106 -1.80 9.99 3.17
C GLU A 106 -0.28 10.10 3.20
N ALA A 107 0.23 10.97 4.07
CA ALA A 107 1.66 11.15 4.18
C ALA A 107 2.31 9.80 4.52
N PHE A 108 3.44 9.51 3.86
CA PHE A 108 4.26 8.32 4.11
C PHE A 108 3.73 6.98 3.56
N GLU A 109 2.60 6.98 2.85
CA GLU A 109 1.92 5.76 2.36
C GLU A 109 1.97 5.54 0.85
N LEU A 110 2.61 6.43 0.08
CA LEU A 110 2.73 6.36 -1.38
C LEU A 110 3.66 5.22 -1.85
N ARG A 111 3.71 4.13 -1.09
CA ARG A 111 4.39 2.85 -1.34
C ARG A 111 3.43 1.82 -1.91
N THR A 112 2.11 2.04 -1.84
CA THR A 112 1.13 1.12 -2.41
C THR A 112 0.55 1.69 -3.71
N ILE A 113 0.67 0.95 -4.81
CA ILE A 113 -0.04 1.25 -6.05
C ILE A 113 -1.08 0.16 -6.28
N LEU A 114 -2.34 0.55 -6.43
CA LEU A 114 -3.41 -0.32 -6.88
C LEU A 114 -3.48 -0.31 -8.42
N LEU A 115 -3.25 -1.47 -9.03
CA LEU A 115 -3.56 -1.72 -10.44
C LEU A 115 -4.98 -2.23 -10.58
N ILE A 116 -5.71 -1.71 -11.56
CA ILE A 116 -7.09 -2.13 -11.89
C ILE A 116 -7.17 -2.44 -13.38
N GLY A 117 -7.75 -3.58 -13.74
CA GLY A 117 -7.82 -4.02 -15.13
C GLY A 117 -8.33 -5.45 -15.31
N GLU A 118 -7.87 -6.07 -16.40
CA GLU A 118 -8.12 -7.47 -16.75
C GLU A 118 -6.76 -8.16 -16.79
N PHE A 119 -6.46 -9.00 -15.81
CA PHE A 119 -5.15 -9.60 -15.55
C PHE A 119 -5.15 -11.12 -15.73
N GLY A 120 -6.28 -11.67 -16.16
CA GLY A 120 -6.51 -13.10 -16.34
C GLY A 120 -7.26 -13.71 -15.15
N ASN A 121 -7.89 -14.87 -15.37
CA ASN A 121 -8.85 -15.45 -14.42
C ASN A 121 -8.28 -16.66 -13.69
N ALA A 122 -8.51 -16.75 -12.38
CA ALA A 122 -8.23 -17.96 -11.62
C ALA A 122 -9.34 -19.01 -11.82
N PRO A 123 -9.02 -20.32 -11.76
CA PRO A 123 -7.67 -20.88 -11.63
C PRO A 123 -6.95 -21.06 -12.97
N ASP A 124 -7.62 -20.86 -14.11
CA ASP A 124 -7.16 -21.30 -15.44
C ASP A 124 -5.98 -20.49 -16.02
N ASN A 125 -6.02 -19.16 -15.91
CA ASN A 125 -5.01 -18.27 -16.49
C ASN A 125 -4.78 -17.02 -15.64
N LYS A 126 -4.56 -17.20 -14.34
CA LYS A 126 -4.31 -16.10 -13.41
C LYS A 126 -3.00 -15.34 -13.75
N PRO A 127 -2.86 -14.08 -13.30
CA PRO A 127 -1.60 -13.37 -13.39
C PRO A 127 -0.48 -14.11 -12.66
N LYS A 128 0.70 -14.16 -13.28
CA LYS A 128 1.89 -14.86 -12.78
C LYS A 128 3.00 -13.89 -12.39
N GLU A 129 3.17 -12.81 -13.15
CA GLU A 129 4.28 -11.86 -12.97
C GLU A 129 3.83 -10.45 -13.31
N VAL A 130 4.34 -9.47 -12.59
CA VAL A 130 4.28 -8.05 -12.94
C VAL A 130 5.68 -7.56 -13.29
N GLU A 131 5.79 -6.78 -14.36
CA GLU A 131 7.02 -6.12 -14.80
C GLU A 131 6.82 -4.61 -14.91
N ILE A 132 7.82 -3.85 -14.49
CA ILE A 132 7.88 -2.39 -14.66
C ILE A 132 8.63 -2.11 -15.97
N ILE A 133 7.91 -1.86 -17.05
CA ILE A 133 8.45 -1.76 -18.42
C ILE A 133 8.88 -0.35 -18.84
N SER A 134 8.51 0.68 -18.06
CA SER A 134 8.88 2.08 -18.28
C SER A 134 9.39 2.74 -17.01
N ASP A 135 9.80 4.00 -17.09
CA ASP A 135 10.32 4.73 -15.93
C ASP A 135 9.23 4.89 -14.86
N LEU A 136 9.53 4.37 -13.67
CA LEU A 136 8.76 4.58 -12.45
C LEU A 136 9.79 4.97 -11.38
N LYS A 137 9.68 6.20 -10.87
CA LYS A 137 10.67 6.73 -9.93
C LYS A 137 10.13 6.73 -8.52
N THR A 138 11.01 6.47 -7.58
CA THR A 138 10.77 6.77 -6.17
C THR A 138 10.86 8.27 -5.92
N ARG A 139 10.32 8.74 -4.80
CA ARG A 139 10.39 10.16 -4.40
C ARG A 139 11.83 10.66 -4.18
N ASP A 140 12.78 9.78 -3.89
CA ASP A 140 14.22 10.06 -3.83
C ASP A 140 14.95 9.88 -5.17
N GLY A 141 14.23 9.58 -6.26
CA GLY A 141 14.73 9.61 -7.63
C GLY A 141 15.27 8.30 -8.20
N GLN A 142 15.24 7.20 -7.44
CA GLN A 142 15.66 5.89 -7.93
C GLN A 142 14.64 5.36 -8.95
N ASN A 143 15.12 4.81 -10.07
CA ASN A 143 14.25 4.24 -11.10
C ASN A 143 14.06 2.74 -10.90
N LEU A 144 12.81 2.28 -10.94
CA LEU A 144 12.40 0.89 -10.73
C LEU A 144 12.20 0.11 -12.04
N LYS A 145 12.42 0.75 -13.20
CA LYS A 145 12.30 0.12 -14.52
C LYS A 145 13.11 -1.18 -14.61
N GLY A 146 12.49 -2.21 -15.17
CA GLY A 146 13.05 -3.54 -15.39
C GLY A 146 12.87 -4.50 -14.21
N GLN A 147 12.36 -4.04 -13.07
CA GLN A 147 12.02 -4.95 -11.98
C GLN A 147 10.82 -5.82 -12.31
N LYS A 148 10.88 -7.07 -11.85
CA LYS A 148 9.84 -8.08 -11.99
C LYS A 148 9.55 -8.70 -10.64
N ILE A 149 8.29 -9.07 -10.42
CA ILE A 149 7.91 -9.84 -9.24
C ILE A 149 6.88 -10.89 -9.59
N LYS A 150 6.99 -12.05 -8.93
CA LYS A 150 5.95 -13.07 -8.98
C LYS A 150 4.70 -12.56 -8.27
N VAL A 151 3.55 -12.74 -8.92
CA VAL A 151 2.26 -12.39 -8.35
C VAL A 151 1.87 -13.41 -7.28
N THR A 152 1.49 -12.91 -6.10
CA THR A 152 0.91 -13.70 -5.02
C THR A 152 -0.52 -14.09 -5.42
N PRO A 153 -0.85 -15.39 -5.51
CA PRO A 153 -2.19 -15.87 -5.83
C PRO A 153 -3.23 -15.50 -4.77
N LEU A 154 -4.49 -15.36 -5.21
CA LEU A 154 -5.65 -15.06 -4.35
C LEU A 154 -5.70 -15.91 -3.06
N LYS A 155 -5.67 -17.23 -3.20
CA LYS A 155 -5.81 -18.20 -2.09
C LYS A 155 -4.70 -18.16 -1.04
N ASP A 156 -3.58 -17.47 -1.33
CA ASP A 156 -2.45 -17.38 -0.40
C ASP A 156 -2.70 -16.30 0.68
N GLY A 157 -3.74 -15.47 0.49
CA GLY A 157 -4.17 -14.45 1.44
C GLY A 157 -3.22 -13.25 1.54
N PRO A 158 -3.61 -12.24 2.34
CA PRO A 158 -2.81 -11.04 2.55
C PRO A 158 -1.67 -11.35 3.55
N PHE A 159 -0.55 -10.65 3.45
CA PHE A 159 0.58 -10.78 4.39
C PHE A 159 1.28 -9.44 4.57
N ILE A 160 2.01 -9.23 5.66
CA ILE A 160 2.82 -8.00 5.83
C ILE A 160 3.98 -8.02 4.82
N SER A 161 3.92 -7.11 3.84
CA SER A 161 4.93 -6.99 2.79
C SER A 161 6.11 -6.13 3.24
N TYR A 162 5.82 -5.08 4.02
CA TYR A 162 6.78 -4.09 4.51
C TYR A 162 6.44 -3.65 5.93
N ALA A 163 7.45 -3.28 6.70
CA ALA A 163 7.26 -2.68 8.01
C ALA A 163 8.34 -1.63 8.27
N GLU A 164 7.95 -0.52 8.88
CA GLU A 164 8.87 0.53 9.32
C GLU A 164 8.47 1.07 10.69
N TYR A 165 9.40 1.74 11.37
CA TYR A 165 9.09 2.44 12.60
C TYR A 165 9.46 3.93 12.54
N PHE A 166 8.71 4.72 13.29
CA PHE A 166 8.96 6.14 13.49
C PHE A 166 8.42 6.60 14.85
N SER A 167 8.88 7.77 15.28
CA SER A 167 8.35 8.52 16.42
C SER A 167 7.62 9.77 15.93
N PHE A 168 6.71 10.30 16.74
CA PHE A 168 6.09 11.60 16.50
C PHE A 168 7.09 12.73 16.80
N ASP A 169 7.97 13.05 15.84
CA ASP A 169 8.86 14.20 15.90
C ASP A 169 8.14 15.50 15.47
N GLN A 170 8.89 16.60 15.32
CA GLN A 170 8.34 17.91 15.02
C GLN A 170 7.75 18.02 13.60
N ASP A 171 8.23 17.21 12.65
CA ASP A 171 7.87 17.32 11.24
C ASP A 171 6.86 16.23 10.80
N TYR A 172 6.53 15.31 11.71
CA TYR A 172 5.46 14.34 11.50
C TYR A 172 4.08 15.01 11.35
N PRO A 173 3.36 14.80 10.23
CA PRO A 173 2.06 15.43 9.94
C PRO A 173 0.92 14.74 10.72
N TYR A 174 0.95 14.85 12.04
CA TYR A 174 0.05 14.15 12.96
C TYR A 174 -1.44 14.47 12.73
N SER A 175 -2.26 13.42 12.65
CA SER A 175 -3.71 13.40 12.53
C SER A 175 -4.34 12.80 13.79
N GLU A 176 -4.90 13.64 14.66
CA GLU A 176 -5.49 13.17 15.94
C GLU A 176 -6.83 12.43 15.75
N LYS A 177 -7.59 12.76 14.72
CA LYS A 177 -8.99 12.31 14.54
C LYS A 177 -9.34 12.21 13.07
N GLY A 178 -10.25 11.29 12.77
CA GLY A 178 -10.73 11.04 11.42
C GLY A 178 -10.46 9.61 10.99
N ARG A 179 -10.69 9.33 9.72
CA ARG A 179 -10.26 8.09 9.07
C ARG A 179 -8.75 8.21 8.84
N GLY A 180 -7.98 7.14 9.03
CA GLY A 180 -6.51 7.20 8.99
C GLY A 180 -5.91 8.00 10.16
N CYS A 181 -6.61 8.10 11.31
CA CYS A 181 -6.03 8.83 12.45
C CYS A 181 -4.87 8.05 13.07
N ASP A 182 -3.85 8.79 13.52
CA ASP A 182 -2.61 8.25 14.06
C ASP A 182 -2.76 7.67 15.48
N CYS A 183 -1.73 6.93 15.91
CA CYS A 183 -1.63 6.43 17.27
C CYS A 183 -1.75 7.54 18.33
N PRO A 184 -2.30 7.26 19.53
CA PRO A 184 -2.41 8.23 20.62
C PRO A 184 -1.05 8.84 20.99
N LYS A 185 -0.85 10.13 20.69
CA LYS A 185 0.46 10.81 20.79
C LYS A 185 1.12 10.73 22.16
N THR A 186 0.34 10.84 23.24
CA THR A 186 0.89 10.90 24.61
C THR A 186 1.26 9.55 25.20
N GLU A 187 0.77 8.45 24.63
CA GLU A 187 1.02 7.09 25.13
C GLU A 187 1.96 6.29 24.23
N THR A 188 2.20 6.76 23.02
CA THR A 188 3.00 6.07 22.01
C THR A 188 4.45 6.52 22.08
N GLU A 189 5.35 5.59 22.40
CA GLU A 189 6.80 5.80 22.32
C GLU A 189 7.29 5.65 20.87
N THR A 190 6.70 4.71 20.13
CA THR A 190 7.03 4.44 18.73
C THR A 190 5.85 3.83 18.02
N VAL A 191 5.69 4.19 16.74
CA VAL A 191 4.75 3.57 15.82
C VAL A 191 5.50 2.55 14.99
N VAL A 192 4.94 1.35 14.84
CA VAL A 192 5.36 0.39 13.80
C VAL A 192 4.28 0.36 12.73
N ARG A 193 4.54 0.99 11.59
CA ARG A 193 3.66 0.92 10.42
C ARG A 193 3.89 -0.37 9.68
N THR A 194 2.83 -1.12 9.43
CA THR A 194 2.88 -2.33 8.62
C THR A 194 2.08 -2.11 7.34
N VAL A 195 2.65 -2.52 6.21
CA VAL A 195 2.00 -2.44 4.89
C VAL A 195 1.74 -3.85 4.40
N TRP A 196 0.46 -4.17 4.28
CA TRP A 196 -0.02 -5.47 3.85
C TRP A 196 0.01 -5.58 2.33
N ALA A 197 0.27 -6.78 1.80
CA ALA A 197 0.31 -7.01 0.37
C ALA A 197 -1.05 -6.80 -0.30
N GLY A 198 -2.15 -6.84 0.46
CA GLY A 198 -3.52 -6.57 0.04
C GLY A 198 -4.29 -5.75 1.06
N GLY A 199 -5.49 -5.30 0.70
CA GLY A 199 -6.41 -4.73 1.69
C GLY A 199 -6.81 -5.79 2.72
N ILE A 200 -7.01 -5.38 3.97
CA ILE A 200 -7.26 -6.31 5.07
C ILE A 200 -8.44 -5.88 5.93
N ARG A 201 -9.02 -6.86 6.62
CA ARG A 201 -10.00 -6.71 7.71
C ARG A 201 -9.76 -7.78 8.76
N ALA A 202 -10.28 -7.59 9.96
CA ALA A 202 -10.35 -8.67 10.95
C ALA A 202 -11.21 -9.82 10.42
N THR A 203 -11.02 -11.03 10.97
CA THR A 203 -11.74 -12.25 10.53
C THR A 203 -13.27 -12.17 10.69
N ASN A 204 -13.78 -11.23 11.48
CA ASN A 204 -15.20 -10.93 11.62
C ASN A 204 -15.74 -9.95 10.55
N GLY A 205 -14.92 -9.51 9.60
CA GLY A 205 -15.26 -8.60 8.52
C GLY A 205 -15.28 -7.10 8.89
N LYS A 206 -14.91 -6.74 10.13
CA LYS A 206 -14.71 -5.36 10.60
C LYS A 206 -13.24 -4.94 10.49
N GLU A 207 -12.94 -3.68 10.75
CA GLU A 207 -11.55 -3.25 10.95
C GLU A 207 -10.87 -4.00 12.10
N LEU A 208 -9.55 -4.10 12.02
CA LEU A 208 -8.73 -4.64 13.11
C LEU A 208 -8.86 -3.76 14.35
N GLY A 209 -8.76 -4.36 15.54
CA GLY A 209 -8.82 -3.58 16.77
C GLY A 209 -8.27 -4.33 17.97
N GLU A 210 -8.84 -4.05 19.14
CA GLU A 210 -8.35 -4.55 20.44
C GLU A 210 -8.21 -6.08 20.49
N LYS A 211 -9.08 -6.80 19.79
CA LYS A 211 -9.08 -8.27 19.76
C LYS A 211 -7.84 -8.84 19.08
N GLU A 212 -7.29 -8.12 18.10
CA GLU A 212 -6.16 -8.56 17.29
C GLU A 212 -4.79 -8.13 17.87
N LEU A 213 -4.74 -7.30 18.92
CA LEU A 213 -3.48 -6.80 19.51
C LEU A 213 -2.49 -7.93 19.85
N THR A 214 -2.98 -8.98 20.49
CA THR A 214 -2.14 -10.14 20.90
C THR A 214 -1.74 -11.06 19.74
N SER A 215 -2.23 -10.78 18.53
CA SER A 215 -1.81 -11.47 17.31
C SER A 215 -0.56 -10.87 16.67
N PHE A 216 -0.20 -9.63 17.04
CA PHE A 216 1.03 -8.97 16.62
C PHE A 216 2.07 -9.06 17.74
N THR A 217 3.28 -9.49 17.42
CA THR A 217 4.42 -9.47 18.34
C THR A 217 5.53 -8.63 17.74
N ILE A 218 5.96 -7.60 18.46
CA ILE A 218 7.07 -6.74 18.08
C ILE A 218 8.30 -7.13 18.91
N THR A 219 9.41 -7.39 18.22
CA THR A 219 10.71 -7.55 18.89
C THR A 219 11.41 -6.19 18.88
N LEU A 220 11.73 -5.69 20.07
CA LEU A 220 12.48 -4.47 20.33
C LEU A 220 13.91 -4.81 20.74
N ILE A 221 14.86 -3.95 20.41
CA ILE A 221 16.18 -3.89 21.05
C ILE A 221 16.13 -2.83 22.15
N GLN A 222 16.53 -3.19 23.36
CA GLN A 222 16.64 -2.30 24.52
C GLN A 222 17.93 -2.62 25.28
N ASN A 223 18.85 -1.65 25.41
CA ASN A 223 20.12 -1.80 26.14
C ASN A 223 20.95 -3.04 25.74
N SER A 224 20.95 -3.40 24.44
CA SER A 224 21.57 -4.60 23.86
C SER A 224 20.83 -5.93 24.07
N ASP A 225 19.75 -5.94 24.84
CA ASP A 225 18.85 -7.10 24.96
C ASP A 225 17.68 -7.00 23.99
N THR A 226 17.02 -8.14 23.76
CA THR A 226 15.77 -8.18 22.98
C THR A 226 14.56 -8.37 23.89
N LEU A 227 13.49 -7.64 23.59
CA LEU A 227 12.22 -7.70 24.29
C LEU A 227 11.09 -7.92 23.30
N LYS A 228 10.19 -8.87 23.59
CA LYS A 228 8.96 -9.07 22.81
C LYS A 228 7.80 -8.35 23.49
N VAL A 229 7.09 -7.53 22.72
CA VAL A 229 5.93 -6.76 23.18
C VAL A 229 4.76 -6.91 22.22
N HIS A 230 3.57 -6.53 22.67
CA HIS A 230 2.38 -6.38 21.84
C HIS A 230 2.05 -4.89 21.70
N PRO A 231 1.45 -4.46 20.58
CA PRO A 231 0.86 -3.13 20.51
C PRO A 231 -0.22 -2.96 21.58
N PHE A 232 -0.39 -1.73 22.06
CA PHE A 232 -1.51 -1.39 22.96
C PHE A 232 -2.71 -0.83 22.20
N HIS A 233 -2.50 -0.41 20.95
CA HIS A 233 -3.53 0.14 20.07
C HIS A 233 -3.17 -0.14 18.60
N ILE A 234 -4.18 -0.16 17.73
CA ILE A 234 -4.03 -0.20 16.27
C ILE A 234 -4.68 1.07 15.75
N ALA A 235 -3.90 1.89 15.05
CA ALA A 235 -4.31 3.14 14.42
C ALA A 235 -4.22 3.00 12.90
N ASP A 236 -4.46 4.11 12.18
CA ASP A 236 -4.51 4.12 10.72
C ASP A 236 -5.61 3.17 10.20
N LEU A 237 -6.83 3.44 10.66
CA LEU A 237 -8.01 2.62 10.41
C LEU A 237 -9.10 3.42 9.70
N ASP A 238 -10.05 2.69 9.11
CA ASP A 238 -11.24 3.20 8.42
C ASP A 238 -10.96 3.98 7.13
N ASP A 239 -9.75 4.20 6.64
CA ASP A 239 -9.42 4.81 5.33
C ASP A 239 -9.63 3.86 4.12
N ASN A 240 -9.66 2.53 4.36
CA ASN A 240 -9.75 1.41 3.39
C ASN A 240 -8.44 1.05 2.67
N ASP A 241 -7.29 1.50 3.15
CA ASP A 241 -6.02 1.12 2.56
C ASP A 241 -5.43 -0.17 3.15
N ASN A 242 -4.13 -0.38 2.96
CA ASN A 242 -3.41 -1.56 3.39
C ASN A 242 -2.30 -1.25 4.42
N ASN A 243 -2.29 -0.04 4.95
CA ASN A 243 -1.45 0.39 6.06
C ASN A 243 -2.22 0.16 7.36
N ILE A 244 -1.48 -0.18 8.43
CA ILE A 244 -1.98 -0.09 9.80
C ILE A 244 -0.81 0.33 10.69
N ASP A 245 -1.11 1.10 11.72
CA ASP A 245 -0.13 1.59 12.68
C ASP A 245 -0.25 0.85 14.02
N LEU A 246 0.79 0.09 14.37
CA LEU A 246 0.88 -0.62 15.63
C LEU A 246 1.53 0.29 16.68
N CYS A 247 0.74 0.72 17.65
CA CYS A 247 1.18 1.69 18.66
C CYS A 247 1.93 0.99 19.79
N ILE A 248 3.20 1.37 20.02
CA ILE A 248 4.08 0.74 21.01
C ILE A 248 4.35 1.72 22.16
N LYS A 249 4.05 1.29 23.39
CA LYS A 249 4.24 2.08 24.62
C LYS A 249 5.59 1.82 25.30
N VAL A 250 6.31 0.80 24.85
CA VAL A 250 7.58 0.37 25.45
C VAL A 250 8.74 0.98 24.66
N LYS A 251 9.69 1.60 25.37
CA LYS A 251 10.90 2.15 24.77
C LYS A 251 11.80 1.05 24.23
N GLY A 252 12.33 1.27 23.03
CA GLY A 252 13.28 0.39 22.36
C GLY A 252 13.20 0.57 20.85
N THR A 253 14.15 -0.01 20.12
CA THR A 253 14.17 0.04 18.65
C THR A 253 13.47 -1.20 18.09
N PRO A 254 12.34 -1.07 17.39
CA PRO A 254 11.70 -2.22 16.75
C PRO A 254 12.56 -2.77 15.62
N ILE A 255 12.71 -4.09 15.58
CA ILE A 255 13.51 -4.78 14.56
C ILE A 255 12.73 -5.88 13.82
N LEU A 256 11.64 -6.39 14.41
CA LEU A 256 10.85 -7.46 13.81
C LEU A 256 9.39 -7.34 14.23
N VAL A 257 8.48 -7.47 13.26
CA VAL A 257 7.05 -7.72 13.50
C VAL A 257 6.73 -9.15 13.09
N GLU A 258 6.02 -9.86 13.97
CA GLU A 258 5.44 -11.18 13.71
C GLU A 258 3.91 -11.08 13.84
N THR A 259 3.17 -11.59 12.86
CA THR A 259 1.70 -11.68 12.92
C THR A 259 1.26 -13.12 12.78
N LYS A 260 0.38 -13.57 13.68
CA LYS A 260 -0.20 -14.93 13.64
C LYS A 260 -1.02 -15.14 12.36
N GLU A 261 -1.09 -16.37 11.90
CA GLU A 261 -2.07 -16.74 10.87
C GLU A 261 -3.51 -16.49 11.37
N ASN A 262 -4.45 -16.33 10.44
CA ASN A 262 -5.87 -16.11 10.75
C ASN A 262 -6.15 -14.88 11.64
N THR A 263 -5.31 -13.85 11.56
CA THR A 263 -5.52 -12.55 12.21
C THR A 263 -6.40 -11.63 11.35
N ALA A 264 -6.13 -11.62 10.04
CA ALA A 264 -6.78 -10.79 9.05
C ALA A 264 -7.21 -11.61 7.84
N ILE A 265 -8.18 -11.09 7.11
CA ILE A 265 -8.68 -11.60 5.83
C ILE A 265 -8.57 -10.53 4.77
N ASP A 266 -8.39 -10.93 3.51
CA ASP A 266 -8.51 -10.02 2.37
C ASP A 266 -10.00 -9.72 2.03
N PRO A 267 -10.30 -8.89 1.02
CA PRO A 267 -11.70 -8.59 0.66
C PRO A 267 -12.49 -9.78 0.13
N ARG A 268 -11.85 -10.92 -0.19
CA ARG A 268 -12.49 -12.18 -0.58
C ARG A 268 -12.71 -13.12 0.61
N GLY A 269 -12.13 -12.82 1.76
CA GLY A 269 -12.19 -13.67 2.94
C GLY A 269 -11.02 -14.68 3.04
N ASP A 270 -10.01 -14.57 2.19
CA ASP A 270 -8.82 -15.42 2.25
C ASP A 270 -7.96 -14.98 3.45
N HIS A 271 -7.65 -15.91 4.36
CA HIS A 271 -6.95 -15.63 5.62
C HIS A 271 -5.45 -15.40 5.42
N ASN A 272 -4.86 -14.52 6.22
CA ASN A 272 -3.42 -14.32 6.22
C ASN A 272 -2.67 -15.55 6.76
N PRO A 273 -1.50 -15.91 6.16
CA PRO A 273 -0.57 -16.83 6.77
C PRO A 273 0.21 -16.14 7.90
N ILE A 274 0.98 -16.94 8.65
CA ILE A 274 1.96 -16.37 9.58
C ILE A 274 2.94 -15.48 8.80
N THR A 275 3.20 -14.29 9.31
CA THR A 275 4.17 -13.36 8.70
C THR A 275 5.22 -12.97 9.72
N LYS A 276 6.48 -12.93 9.29
CA LYS A 276 7.59 -12.27 10.01
C LYS A 276 8.23 -11.26 9.07
N LYS A 277 8.40 -10.02 9.52
CA LYS A 277 8.96 -8.94 8.71
C LYS A 277 9.92 -8.10 9.53
N GLU A 278 11.11 -7.89 8.98
CA GLU A 278 12.07 -6.93 9.52
C GLU A 278 11.46 -5.53 9.50
N ILE A 279 11.65 -4.79 10.59
CA ILE A 279 11.18 -3.41 10.72
C ILE A 279 12.37 -2.49 10.45
N ILE A 280 12.21 -1.55 9.52
CA ILE A 280 13.25 -0.57 9.21
C ILE A 280 12.95 0.80 9.82
N GLY A 281 13.99 1.51 10.26
CA GLY A 281 13.82 2.87 10.78
C GLY A 281 13.59 3.88 9.66
N ARG A 282 12.59 4.76 9.83
CA ARG A 282 12.31 5.87 8.92
C ARG A 282 13.21 7.10 9.15
N TRP A 283 13.95 7.11 10.25
CA TRP A 283 14.85 8.20 10.67
C TRP A 283 16.19 7.61 11.11
N LYS A 284 17.31 8.23 10.71
CA LYS A 284 18.66 7.97 11.23
C LYS A 284 19.14 9.15 12.04
#